data_AF-A0AAU2PCS8-F1
#
_entry.id   AF-A0AAU2PCS8-F1
#
_cell.length_a   1.000
_cell.length_b   1.000
_cell.length_c   1.000
_cell.angle_alpha   90.00
_cell.angle_beta   90.00
_cell.angle_gamma   90.00
#
_symmetry.space_group_name_H-M   'P 1'
#
loop_
_entity.id
_entity.type
_entity.pdbx_description
1 polymer ?
#
loop_
_entity_poly.entity_id
_entity_poly.type
_entity_poly.pdbx_seq_one_letter_code
_entity_poly.pdbx_strand_id
1 'polypeptide(L)'
;MTDYDDINREGAPPSASAGSAAAGVSREPSGTDDVFDYLDSEALASWNLKRIRTVLGVSQQDISDRLKESRWGIRLAQTQIAKIERGERPWRVNEMFAIAEVLGISWDELFRGDDVADDAQLTLLAARLKYQQIEEAADEVRTAGREAAAEARNAGMEMCRTAARLGIDDPAVRHFLEMQYHYASRPEHDGPADPRTQAERVKAAKEYAETEWQRLLEEERPAKRRVVRRPRKKPGD
;
A
#
# COMPACT_ATOMS: atom_id res chain seq x y z
N MET A 1 41.06 -27.24 -4.28
CA MET A 1 39.99 -27.17 -5.29
C MET A 1 38.88 -28.01 -4.71
N THR A 2 37.97 -27.35 -4.00
CA THR A 2 37.06 -27.98 -3.03
C THR A 2 35.70 -27.99 -3.68
N ASP A 3 35.18 -29.20 -3.92
CA ASP A 3 33.92 -29.46 -4.63
C ASP A 3 32.73 -28.87 -3.87
N TYR A 4 31.87 -28.16 -4.60
CA TYR A 4 30.78 -27.33 -4.06
C TYR A 4 29.39 -27.96 -4.26
N ASP A 5 29.32 -29.27 -4.51
CA ASP A 5 28.12 -29.95 -4.98
C ASP A 5 27.44 -30.93 -3.99
N ASP A 6 27.83 -30.94 -2.70
CA ASP A 6 27.37 -31.96 -1.74
C ASP A 6 26.45 -31.46 -0.60
N ILE A 7 25.81 -30.28 -0.70
CA ILE A 7 25.03 -29.71 0.43
C ILE A 7 23.50 -29.79 0.27
N ASN A 8 22.94 -30.16 -0.88
CA ASN A 8 21.47 -30.10 -1.07
C ASN A 8 20.82 -31.45 -1.41
N ARG A 9 20.96 -32.44 -0.51
CA ARG A 9 20.08 -33.61 -0.50
C ARG A 9 19.47 -33.83 0.89
N GLU A 10 18.14 -33.81 0.91
CA GLU A 10 17.23 -34.32 1.95
C GLU A 10 16.88 -33.38 3.12
N GLY A 11 15.68 -32.79 3.04
CA GLY A 11 15.02 -32.10 4.15
C GLY A 11 13.80 -31.31 3.69
N ALA A 12 12.68 -31.98 3.43
CA ALA A 12 11.39 -31.34 3.17
C ALA A 12 10.95 -30.45 4.36
N PRO A 13 10.27 -29.31 4.12
CA PRO A 13 10.01 -28.31 5.15
C PRO A 13 8.88 -28.74 6.11
N PRO A 14 8.98 -28.45 7.42
CA PRO A 14 7.81 -28.46 8.28
C PRO A 14 6.89 -27.28 7.95
N SER A 15 5.61 -27.62 7.91
CA SER A 15 4.43 -26.78 7.66
C SER A 15 4.48 -25.39 8.29
N ALA A 16 4.21 -24.38 7.47
CA ALA A 16 3.91 -23.02 7.90
C ALA A 16 2.63 -22.99 8.76
N SER A 17 2.79 -22.89 10.08
CA SER A 17 1.76 -22.35 10.96
C SER A 17 1.79 -20.83 10.85
N ALA A 18 0.79 -20.27 10.17
CA ALA A 18 0.51 -18.84 10.16
C ALA A 18 0.13 -18.39 11.59
N GLY A 19 1.14 -18.00 12.35
CA GLY A 19 1.02 -17.24 13.58
C GLY A 19 1.73 -15.91 13.40
N SER A 20 1.19 -15.02 12.56
CA SER A 20 1.62 -13.63 12.59
C SER A 20 0.75 -12.90 13.60
N ALA A 21 1.17 -13.00 14.86
CA ALA A 21 0.78 -12.08 15.89
C ALA A 21 1.02 -10.66 15.35
N ALA A 22 -0.04 -9.86 15.32
CA ALA A 22 0.06 -8.42 15.35
C ALA A 22 0.77 -8.06 16.66
N ALA A 23 2.10 -8.11 16.64
CA ALA A 23 2.93 -7.45 17.62
C ALA A 23 2.68 -5.96 17.41
N GLY A 24 1.71 -5.44 18.15
CA GLY A 24 1.59 -4.03 18.43
C GLY A 24 2.90 -3.58 19.04
N VAL A 25 3.81 -3.13 18.18
CA VAL A 25 4.97 -2.36 18.59
C VAL A 25 4.39 -1.02 19.02
N SER A 26 3.92 -0.97 20.26
CA SER A 26 3.74 0.27 21.01
C SER A 26 5.14 0.85 21.24
N ARG A 27 5.73 1.43 20.19
CA ARG A 27 6.87 2.32 20.32
C ARG A 27 6.32 3.57 20.98
N GLU A 28 6.56 3.70 22.28
CA GLU A 28 6.30 4.97 22.95
C GLU A 28 7.05 6.07 22.18
N PRO A 29 6.40 7.21 21.87
CA PRO A 29 7.06 8.30 21.17
C PRO A 29 8.10 8.90 22.11
N SER A 30 9.34 8.40 22.02
CA SER A 30 10.46 8.90 22.78
C SER A 30 10.82 10.29 22.27
N GLY A 31 10.22 11.32 22.87
CA GLY A 31 10.78 12.60 23.32
C GLY A 31 11.55 13.54 22.37
N THR A 32 12.13 13.05 21.28
CA THR A 32 12.81 13.82 20.25
C THR A 32 12.72 12.98 18.97
N ASP A 33 11.72 13.25 18.13
CA ASP A 33 11.73 12.73 16.76
C ASP A 33 13.06 13.17 16.14
N ASP A 34 13.95 12.22 15.87
CA ASP A 34 15.20 12.53 15.20
C ASP A 34 14.86 13.01 13.79
N VAL A 35 15.38 14.17 13.40
CA VAL A 35 15.20 14.73 12.03
C VAL A 35 15.64 13.71 10.99
N PHE A 36 16.61 12.87 11.32
CA PHE A 36 17.15 11.84 10.43
C PHE A 36 16.27 10.58 10.31
N ASP A 37 15.31 10.34 11.21
CA ASP A 37 14.43 9.16 11.13
C ASP A 37 13.55 9.16 9.87
N TYR A 38 13.29 10.34 9.31
CA TYR A 38 12.37 10.53 8.19
C TYR A 38 13.05 11.11 6.94
N LEU A 39 14.33 11.45 7.05
CA LEU A 39 15.09 11.97 5.94
C LEU A 39 15.74 10.79 5.22
N ASP A 40 15.31 10.53 3.99
CA ASP A 40 16.05 9.59 3.16
C ASP A 40 17.46 10.15 2.86
N SER A 41 18.41 9.24 2.59
CA SER A 41 19.80 9.61 2.33
C SER A 41 19.96 10.56 1.14
N GLU A 42 19.01 10.51 0.20
CA GLU A 42 19.03 11.29 -1.02
C GLU A 42 18.62 12.75 -0.77
N ALA A 43 17.56 12.96 0.03
CA ALA A 43 17.12 14.25 0.53
C ALA A 43 18.23 14.92 1.35
N LEU A 44 18.97 14.13 2.17
CA LEU A 44 20.12 14.64 2.92
C LEU A 44 21.22 15.13 1.97
N ALA A 45 21.59 14.31 0.99
CA ALA A 45 22.59 14.65 -0.02
C ALA A 45 22.21 15.88 -0.84
N SER A 46 20.95 15.98 -1.26
CA SER A 46 20.44 17.12 -2.02
C SER A 46 20.43 18.41 -1.20
N TRP A 47 20.02 18.34 0.07
CA TRP A 47 20.06 19.47 0.98
C TRP A 47 21.51 19.91 1.26
N ASN A 48 22.41 18.96 1.55
CA ASN A 48 23.82 19.24 1.79
C ASN A 48 24.51 19.81 0.55
N LEU A 49 24.22 19.31 -0.65
CA LEU A 49 24.74 19.88 -1.89
C LEU A 49 24.40 21.38 -1.97
N LYS A 50 23.14 21.74 -1.76
CA LYS A 50 22.70 23.15 -1.81
C LYS A 50 23.41 23.98 -0.74
N ARG A 51 23.50 23.47 0.49
CA ARG A 51 24.19 24.16 1.60
C ARG A 51 25.67 24.37 1.28
N ILE A 52 26.40 23.30 1.00
CA ILE A 52 27.85 23.33 0.73
C ILE A 52 28.14 24.25 -0.44
N ARG A 53 27.40 24.12 -1.55
CA ARG A 53 27.52 25.00 -2.71
C ARG A 53 27.36 26.47 -2.31
N THR A 54 26.35 26.79 -1.51
CA THR A 54 26.06 28.16 -1.08
C THR A 54 27.17 28.70 -0.18
N VAL A 55 27.69 27.89 0.75
CA VAL A 55 28.83 28.25 1.61
C VAL A 55 30.10 28.51 0.79
N LEU A 56 30.35 27.70 -0.24
CA LEU A 56 31.49 27.86 -1.15
C LEU A 56 31.32 29.02 -2.14
N GLY A 57 30.17 29.69 -2.18
CA GLY A 57 29.88 30.76 -3.14
C GLY A 57 29.83 30.27 -4.60
N VAL A 58 29.56 28.99 -4.81
CA VAL A 58 29.54 28.35 -6.14
C VAL A 58 28.11 28.42 -6.70
N SER A 59 27.94 28.78 -7.96
CA SER A 59 26.63 28.71 -8.63
C SER A 59 26.36 27.31 -9.19
N GLN A 60 25.10 26.99 -9.46
CA GLN A 60 24.75 25.72 -10.15
C GLN A 60 25.37 25.66 -11.55
N GLN A 61 25.55 26.81 -12.21
CA GLN A 61 26.20 26.91 -13.50
C GLN A 61 27.70 26.58 -13.38
N ASP A 62 28.36 27.05 -12.32
CA ASP A 62 29.78 26.75 -12.07
C ASP A 62 29.99 25.24 -11.86
N ILE A 63 29.11 24.56 -11.13
CA ILE A 63 29.16 23.09 -10.99
C ILE A 63 29.02 22.43 -12.36
N SER A 64 28.04 22.85 -13.16
CA SER A 64 27.82 22.34 -14.52
C SER A 64 29.07 22.51 -15.39
N ASP A 65 29.72 23.68 -15.33
CA ASP A 65 30.89 23.96 -16.14
C ASP A 65 32.12 23.17 -15.67
N ARG A 66 32.36 23.08 -14.36
CA ARG A 66 33.44 22.24 -13.81
C ARG A 66 33.24 20.75 -14.11
N LEU A 67 32.00 20.26 -14.10
CA LEU A 67 31.70 18.87 -14.44
C LEU A 67 32.10 18.53 -15.89
N LYS A 68 31.94 19.47 -16.84
CA LYS A 68 32.37 19.27 -18.24
C LYS A 68 33.88 19.02 -18.36
N GLU A 69 34.66 19.65 -17.48
CA GLU A 69 36.12 19.54 -17.42
C GLU A 69 36.59 18.38 -16.54
N SER A 70 35.67 17.77 -15.78
CA SER A 70 35.99 16.66 -14.86
C SER A 70 36.34 15.38 -15.61
N ARG A 71 37.22 14.58 -15.00
CA ARG A 71 37.65 13.26 -15.53
C ARG A 71 36.54 12.21 -15.54
N TRP A 72 35.42 12.46 -14.88
CA TRP A 72 34.29 11.53 -14.80
C TRP A 72 33.45 11.47 -16.09
N GLY A 73 33.65 12.42 -17.01
CA GLY A 73 32.89 12.50 -18.27
C GLY A 73 31.40 12.78 -18.07
N ILE A 74 30.99 13.21 -16.88
CA ILE A 74 29.60 13.51 -16.54
C ILE A 74 29.25 14.91 -17.00
N ARG A 75 28.10 15.05 -17.66
CA ARG A 75 27.56 16.34 -18.09
C ARG A 75 26.20 16.55 -17.45
N LEU A 76 26.16 17.44 -16.45
CA LEU A 76 24.93 17.91 -15.85
C LEU A 76 24.74 19.38 -16.21
N ALA A 77 23.60 19.71 -16.81
CA ALA A 77 23.20 21.08 -17.00
C ALA A 77 22.80 21.72 -15.66
N GLN A 78 22.89 23.05 -15.56
CA GLN A 78 22.44 23.83 -14.40
C GLN A 78 21.02 23.41 -13.93
N THR A 79 20.09 23.23 -14.86
CA THR A 79 18.71 22.84 -14.55
C THR A 79 18.59 21.44 -13.96
N GLN A 80 19.51 20.54 -14.28
CA GLN A 80 19.57 19.20 -13.70
C GLN A 80 20.08 19.25 -12.27
N ILE A 81 21.12 20.05 -12.01
CA ILE A 81 21.64 20.30 -10.66
C ILE A 81 20.55 20.94 -9.78
N ALA A 82 19.81 21.91 -10.32
CA ALA A 82 18.68 22.52 -9.61
C ALA A 82 17.53 21.54 -9.30
N LYS A 83 17.35 20.48 -10.10
CA LYS A 83 16.39 19.40 -9.80
C LYS A 83 16.92 18.46 -8.73
N ILE A 84 18.21 18.14 -8.78
CA ILE A 84 18.89 17.34 -7.74
C ILE A 84 18.77 18.06 -6.39
N GLU A 85 19.14 19.34 -6.30
CA GLU A 85 19.04 20.14 -5.06
C GLU A 85 17.61 20.24 -4.48
N ARG A 86 16.58 20.06 -5.31
CA ARG A 86 15.16 20.07 -4.89
C ARG A 86 14.62 18.67 -4.57
N GLY A 87 15.39 17.61 -4.76
CA GLY A 87 14.93 16.23 -4.63
C GLY A 87 13.98 15.79 -5.75
N GLU A 88 13.87 16.54 -6.85
CA GLU A 88 13.00 16.22 -7.99
C GLU A 88 13.66 15.24 -8.97
N ARG A 89 14.97 15.01 -8.81
CA ARG A 89 15.73 14.08 -9.63
C ARG A 89 16.64 13.27 -8.72
N PRO A 90 16.67 11.94 -8.88
CA PRO A 90 17.57 11.12 -8.09
C PRO A 90 19.03 11.27 -8.52
N TRP A 91 19.93 11.07 -7.55
CA TRP A 91 21.37 10.99 -7.70
C TRP A 91 21.77 9.67 -8.34
N ARG A 92 22.74 9.75 -9.26
CA ARG A 92 23.55 8.59 -9.61
C ARG A 92 24.84 8.61 -8.80
N VAL A 93 25.33 7.43 -8.42
CA VAL A 93 26.56 7.29 -7.62
C VAL A 93 27.76 7.97 -8.29
N ASN A 94 27.89 7.85 -9.61
CA ASN A 94 28.96 8.52 -10.36
C ASN A 94 28.80 10.05 -10.37
N GLU A 95 27.56 10.56 -10.45
CA GLU A 95 27.27 12.01 -10.36
C GLU A 95 27.68 12.56 -8.99
N MET A 96 27.44 11.79 -7.93
CA MET A 96 27.84 12.12 -6.57
C MET A 96 29.36 12.30 -6.42
N PHE A 97 30.15 11.32 -6.88
CA PHE A 97 31.61 11.42 -6.84
C PHE A 97 32.13 12.58 -7.69
N ALA A 98 31.57 12.79 -8.88
CA ALA A 98 31.98 13.88 -9.75
C ALA A 98 31.65 15.25 -9.14
N ILE A 99 30.46 15.40 -8.54
CA ILE A 99 30.05 16.64 -7.86
C ILE A 99 30.95 16.92 -6.65
N ALA A 100 31.25 15.90 -5.83
CA ALA A 100 32.17 16.04 -4.70
C ALA A 100 33.57 16.48 -5.15
N GLU A 101 34.10 15.88 -6.23
CA GLU A 101 35.40 16.26 -6.80
C GLU A 101 35.44 17.72 -7.26
N VAL A 102 34.44 18.20 -8.03
CA VAL A 102 34.43 19.57 -8.54
C VAL A 102 34.14 20.64 -7.48
N LEU A 103 33.54 20.23 -6.36
CA LEU A 103 33.36 21.08 -5.17
C LEU A 103 34.58 21.03 -4.23
N GLY A 104 35.52 20.10 -4.46
CA GLY A 104 36.70 19.94 -3.62
C GLY A 104 36.39 19.40 -2.22
N ILE A 105 35.33 18.61 -2.08
CA ILE A 105 34.90 17.99 -0.83
C ILE A 105 35.04 16.47 -0.90
N SER A 106 35.08 15.82 0.27
CA SER A 106 34.90 14.37 0.30
C SER A 106 33.44 14.02 0.04
N TRP A 107 33.18 12.87 -0.60
CA TRP A 107 31.82 12.47 -0.98
C TRP A 107 30.91 12.22 0.23
N ASP A 108 31.48 11.81 1.37
CA ASP A 108 30.76 11.59 2.62
C ASP A 108 30.21 12.89 3.23
N GLU A 109 30.77 14.05 2.88
CA GLU A 109 30.26 15.37 3.31
C GLU A 109 28.82 15.62 2.85
N LEU A 110 28.39 14.99 1.75
CA LEU A 110 26.99 15.06 1.29
C LEU A 110 26.02 14.37 2.27
N PHE A 111 26.50 13.46 3.12
CA PHE A 111 25.68 12.67 4.03
C PHE A 111 25.87 13.02 5.50
N ARG A 112 26.70 14.03 5.82
CA ARG A 112 26.91 14.42 7.22
C ARG A 112 25.68 15.12 7.79
N GLY A 113 25.27 14.70 8.98
CA GLY A 113 24.16 15.26 9.76
C GLY A 113 24.59 16.09 10.97
N ASP A 114 25.87 16.08 11.33
CA ASP A 114 26.36 16.50 12.66
C ASP A 114 26.19 18.02 12.96
N ASP A 115 26.05 18.87 11.94
CA ASP A 115 25.93 20.33 12.07
C ASP A 115 24.49 20.86 11.89
N VAL A 116 23.47 19.99 11.87
CA VAL A 116 22.19 20.33 11.22
C VAL A 116 20.94 20.22 12.12
N ALA A 117 21.11 19.86 13.39
CA ALA A 117 19.97 19.72 14.32
C ALA A 117 19.13 21.00 14.48
N ASP A 118 19.70 22.18 14.22
CA ASP A 118 19.01 23.49 14.31
C ASP A 118 18.64 24.09 12.94
N ASP A 119 18.81 23.36 11.82
CA ASP A 119 18.42 23.89 10.52
C ASP A 119 16.90 23.77 10.32
N ALA A 120 16.22 24.92 10.35
CA ALA A 120 14.76 24.99 10.17
C ALA A 120 14.29 24.46 8.80
N GLN A 121 15.11 24.57 7.74
CA GLN A 121 14.76 24.04 6.42
C GLN A 121 14.88 22.53 6.37
N LEU A 122 15.94 21.96 6.98
CA LEU A 122 16.07 20.51 7.07
C LEU A 122 14.96 19.90 7.95
N THR A 123 14.66 20.54 9.07
CA THR A 123 13.56 20.12 9.97
C THR A 123 12.22 20.12 9.25
N LEU A 124 11.91 21.18 8.49
CA LEU A 124 10.69 21.25 7.68
C LEU A 124 10.68 20.18 6.57
N LEU A 125 11.83 19.90 5.96
CA LEU A 125 11.95 18.85 4.94
C LEU A 125 11.66 17.46 5.55
N ALA A 126 12.25 17.14 6.71
CA ALA A 126 11.98 15.89 7.43
C ALA A 126 10.50 15.75 7.79
N ALA A 127 9.89 16.81 8.34
CA ALA A 127 8.47 16.81 8.69
C ALA A 127 7.57 16.59 7.46
N ARG A 128 7.92 17.17 6.31
CA ARG A 128 7.20 16.95 5.05
C ARG A 128 7.32 15.51 4.56
N LEU A 129 8.52 14.94 4.57
CA LEU A 129 8.74 13.55 4.15
C LEU A 129 8.01 12.58 5.09
N LYS A 130 8.05 12.82 6.40
CA LYS A 130 7.24 12.09 7.39
C LYS A 130 5.75 12.13 7.07
N TYR A 131 5.21 13.31 6.78
CA TYR A 131 3.80 13.46 6.40
C TYR A 131 3.47 12.64 5.15
N GLN A 132 4.29 12.73 4.11
CA GLN A 132 4.09 11.98 2.86
C GLN A 132 4.12 10.46 3.08
N GLN A 133 5.08 9.95 3.85
CA GLN A 133 5.16 8.52 4.18
C GLN A 133 3.91 8.05 4.95
N ILE A 134 3.41 8.86 5.89
CA ILE A 134 2.19 8.52 6.65
C ILE A 134 0.95 8.55 5.74
N GLU A 135 0.87 9.51 4.82
CA GLU A 135 -0.22 9.62 3.86
C GLU A 135 -0.23 8.41 2.90
N GLU A 136 0.92 8.03 2.35
CA GLU A 136 1.08 6.83 1.51
C GLU A 136 0.70 5.56 2.29
N ALA A 137 1.20 5.40 3.52
CA ALA A 137 0.82 4.26 4.36
C ALA A 137 -0.68 4.25 4.68
N ALA A 138 -1.30 5.41 4.89
CA ALA A 138 -2.74 5.50 5.08
C ALA A 138 -3.52 5.09 3.82
N ASP A 139 -3.03 5.44 2.63
CA ASP A 139 -3.64 5.06 1.35
C ASP A 139 -3.55 3.56 1.09
N GLU A 140 -2.40 2.96 1.42
CA GLU A 140 -2.21 1.51 1.38
C GLU A 140 -3.19 0.80 2.31
N VAL A 141 -3.30 1.24 3.58
CA VAL A 141 -4.26 0.68 4.54
C VAL A 141 -5.70 0.84 4.07
N ARG A 142 -6.07 2.01 3.51
CA ARG A 142 -7.40 2.25 2.95
C ARG A 142 -7.71 1.34 1.77
N THR A 143 -6.71 1.04 0.94
CA THR A 143 -6.87 0.17 -0.24
C THR A 143 -6.98 -1.28 0.18
N ALA A 144 -6.07 -1.76 1.03
CA ALA A 144 -6.11 -3.10 1.60
C ALA A 144 -7.43 -3.34 2.38
N GLY A 145 -7.90 -2.35 3.15
CA GLY A 145 -9.18 -2.43 3.83
C GLY A 145 -10.38 -2.56 2.89
N ARG A 146 -10.36 -1.87 1.74
CA ARG A 146 -11.39 -1.98 0.70
C ARG A 146 -11.38 -3.37 0.05
N GLU A 147 -10.20 -3.89 -0.26
CA GLU A 147 -10.03 -5.23 -0.84
C GLU A 147 -10.50 -6.33 0.11
N ALA A 148 -10.06 -6.29 1.38
CA ALA A 148 -10.49 -7.24 2.41
C ALA A 148 -12.00 -7.19 2.64
N ALA A 149 -12.61 -5.99 2.63
CA ALA A 149 -14.06 -5.85 2.74
C ALA A 149 -14.81 -6.43 1.52
N ALA A 150 -14.25 -6.28 0.31
CA ALA A 150 -14.81 -6.86 -0.90
C ALA A 150 -14.71 -8.40 -0.90
N GLU A 151 -13.58 -8.95 -0.47
CA GLU A 151 -13.39 -10.40 -0.31
C GLU A 151 -14.35 -10.99 0.72
N ALA A 152 -14.45 -10.38 1.91
CA ALA A 152 -15.40 -10.81 2.94
C ALA A 152 -16.85 -10.77 2.45
N ARG A 153 -17.22 -9.75 1.65
CA ARG A 153 -18.55 -9.68 1.02
C ARG A 153 -18.77 -10.82 0.03
N ASN A 154 -17.80 -11.10 -0.83
CA ASN A 154 -17.89 -12.18 -1.80
C ASN A 154 -18.05 -13.55 -1.12
N ALA A 155 -17.25 -13.82 -0.09
CA ALA A 155 -17.33 -15.04 0.71
C ALA A 155 -18.70 -15.17 1.40
N GLY A 156 -19.23 -14.08 1.97
CA GLY A 156 -20.56 -14.08 2.56
C GLY A 156 -21.68 -14.32 1.54
N MET A 157 -21.58 -13.77 0.32
CA MET A 157 -22.53 -14.06 -0.75
C MET A 157 -22.45 -15.53 -1.23
N GLU A 158 -21.24 -16.11 -1.27
CA GLU A 158 -21.07 -17.54 -1.56
C GLU A 158 -21.70 -18.43 -0.49
N MET A 159 -21.57 -18.05 0.78
CA MET A 159 -22.27 -18.69 1.91
C MET A 159 -23.79 -18.64 1.69
N CYS A 160 -24.35 -17.46 1.37
CA CYS A 160 -25.78 -17.33 1.11
C CYS A 160 -26.26 -18.19 -0.07
N ARG A 161 -25.53 -18.21 -1.19
CA ARG A 161 -25.85 -19.06 -2.36
C ARG A 161 -25.80 -20.54 -2.02
N THR A 162 -24.79 -20.96 -1.26
CA THR A 162 -24.65 -22.36 -0.84
C THR A 162 -25.80 -22.76 0.08
N ALA A 163 -26.16 -21.92 1.05
CA ALA A 163 -27.31 -22.16 1.92
C ALA A 163 -28.61 -22.24 1.11
N ALA A 164 -28.83 -21.33 0.15
CA ALA A 164 -30.02 -21.31 -0.70
C ALA A 164 -30.13 -22.58 -1.55
N ARG A 165 -29.02 -23.01 -2.17
CA ARG A 165 -28.96 -24.26 -2.95
C ARG A 165 -29.31 -25.49 -2.12
N LEU A 166 -28.94 -25.49 -0.84
CA LEU A 166 -29.25 -26.56 0.10
C LEU A 166 -30.62 -26.41 0.78
N GLY A 167 -31.31 -25.27 0.58
CA GLY A 167 -32.57 -24.96 1.25
C GLY A 167 -32.44 -24.78 2.76
N ILE A 168 -31.26 -24.36 3.24
CA ILE A 168 -30.98 -24.17 4.67
C ILE A 168 -31.21 -22.70 5.03
N ASP A 169 -32.16 -22.42 5.92
CA ASP A 169 -32.36 -21.10 6.50
C ASP A 169 -31.50 -20.95 7.77
N ASP A 170 -30.33 -20.32 7.64
CA ASP A 170 -29.35 -20.16 8.71
C ASP A 170 -29.35 -18.71 9.27
N PRO A 171 -29.35 -18.51 10.61
CA PRO A 171 -29.29 -17.18 11.21
C PRO A 171 -28.10 -16.31 10.75
N ALA A 172 -26.93 -16.91 10.48
CA ALA A 172 -25.75 -16.18 10.00
C ALA A 172 -25.95 -15.65 8.57
N VAL A 173 -26.67 -16.40 7.73
CA VAL A 173 -27.06 -15.94 6.38
C VAL A 173 -28.00 -14.76 6.47
N ARG A 174 -29.03 -14.83 7.33
CA ARG A 174 -29.96 -13.71 7.55
C ARG A 174 -29.24 -12.48 8.05
N HIS A 175 -28.39 -12.64 9.05
CA HIS A 175 -27.60 -11.54 9.61
C HIS A 175 -26.66 -10.93 8.56
N PHE A 176 -26.01 -11.73 7.72
CA PHE A 176 -25.16 -11.21 6.64
C PHE A 176 -25.96 -10.38 5.62
N LEU A 177 -27.14 -10.83 5.21
CA LEU A 177 -28.01 -10.07 4.29
C LEU A 177 -28.52 -8.77 4.92
N GLU A 178 -28.88 -8.79 6.21
CA GLU A 178 -29.21 -7.57 6.97
C GLU A 178 -28.02 -6.59 7.00
N MET A 179 -26.79 -7.09 7.16
CA MET A 179 -25.59 -6.26 7.11
C MET A 179 -25.35 -5.65 5.72
N GLN A 180 -25.64 -6.38 4.63
CA GLN A 180 -25.54 -5.82 3.27
C GLN A 180 -26.45 -4.61 3.06
N TYR A 181 -27.65 -4.62 3.64
CA TYR A 181 -28.54 -3.46 3.65
C TYR A 181 -27.89 -2.23 4.28
N HIS A 182 -27.23 -2.40 5.43
CA HIS A 182 -26.54 -1.31 6.11
C HIS A 182 -25.34 -0.78 5.32
N TYR A 183 -24.64 -1.63 4.58
CA TYR A 183 -23.57 -1.19 3.68
C TYR A 183 -24.11 -0.43 2.46
N ALA A 184 -25.20 -0.91 1.84
CA ALA A 184 -25.78 -0.26 0.67
C ALA A 184 -26.49 1.07 1.01
N SER A 185 -26.98 1.21 2.24
CA SER A 185 -27.67 2.41 2.72
C SER A 185 -26.74 3.47 3.32
N ARG A 186 -25.46 3.17 3.52
CA ARG A 186 -24.49 4.16 3.97
C ARG A 186 -24.19 5.12 2.81
N PRO A 187 -24.46 6.43 2.96
CA PRO A 187 -24.00 7.40 1.97
C PRO A 187 -22.48 7.36 1.89
N GLU A 188 -21.94 7.38 0.67
CA GLU A 188 -20.49 7.57 0.44
C GLU A 188 -20.10 8.94 0.98
N HIS A 189 -19.61 8.95 2.22
CA HIS A 189 -18.96 10.01 3.00
C HIS A 189 -19.57 11.43 3.13
N ASP A 190 -20.57 11.86 2.35
CA ASP A 190 -21.12 13.24 2.43
C ASP A 190 -22.65 13.34 2.25
N GLY A 191 -23.38 12.22 2.30
CA GLY A 191 -24.84 12.24 2.23
C GLY A 191 -25.51 12.63 3.55
N PRO A 192 -26.71 13.25 3.51
CA PRO A 192 -27.47 13.50 4.73
C PRO A 192 -27.72 12.18 5.46
N ALA A 193 -27.59 12.21 6.79
CA ALA A 193 -27.87 11.06 7.63
C ALA A 193 -29.28 10.53 7.33
N ASP A 194 -29.41 9.20 7.21
CA ASP A 194 -30.70 8.54 7.01
C ASP A 194 -31.69 9.01 8.09
N PRO A 195 -32.77 9.72 7.72
CA PRO A 195 -33.68 10.34 8.67
C PRO A 195 -34.53 9.31 9.43
N ARG A 196 -34.51 8.04 9.03
CA ARG A 196 -35.23 6.97 9.69
C ARG A 196 -34.71 6.75 11.12
N THR A 197 -35.62 6.41 12.01
CA THR A 197 -35.29 5.96 13.36
C THR A 197 -34.51 4.64 13.35
N GLN A 198 -33.82 4.32 14.44
CA GLN A 198 -33.10 3.05 14.55
C GLN A 198 -34.03 1.84 14.37
N ALA A 199 -35.25 1.90 14.92
CA ALA A 199 -36.24 0.83 14.79
C ALA A 199 -36.67 0.63 13.32
N GLU A 200 -36.87 1.71 12.58
CA GLU A 200 -37.21 1.67 11.15
C GLU A 200 -36.06 1.10 10.31
N ARG A 201 -34.80 1.45 10.61
CA ARG A 201 -33.64 0.88 9.91
C ARG A 201 -33.50 -0.63 10.15
N VAL A 202 -33.68 -1.08 11.39
CA VAL A 202 -33.64 -2.51 11.72
C VAL A 202 -34.77 -3.27 11.01
N LYS A 203 -35.98 -2.68 10.98
CA LYS A 203 -37.12 -3.27 10.27
C LYS A 203 -36.83 -3.40 8.76
N ALA A 204 -36.34 -2.33 8.14
CA ALA A 204 -36.03 -2.33 6.71
C ALA A 204 -34.89 -3.29 6.35
N ALA A 205 -33.88 -3.46 7.23
CA ALA A 205 -32.81 -4.43 7.04
C ALA A 205 -33.35 -5.87 7.03
N LYS A 206 -34.28 -6.20 7.94
CA LYS A 206 -34.94 -7.51 7.99
C LYS A 206 -35.81 -7.79 6.76
N GLU A 207 -36.59 -6.79 6.32
CA GLU A 207 -37.42 -6.90 5.12
C GLU A 207 -36.56 -7.09 3.86
N TYR A 208 -35.43 -6.37 3.77
CA TYR A 208 -34.44 -6.56 2.72
C TYR A 208 -33.86 -7.98 2.75
N ALA A 209 -33.42 -8.45 3.92
CA ALA A 209 -32.83 -9.78 4.06
C ALA A 209 -33.82 -10.90 3.71
N GLU A 210 -35.11 -10.75 4.03
CA GLU A 210 -36.15 -11.69 3.62
C GLU A 210 -36.33 -11.70 2.11
N THR A 211 -36.47 -10.53 1.50
CA THR A 211 -36.66 -10.40 0.04
C THR A 211 -35.49 -11.00 -0.73
N GLU A 212 -34.27 -10.70 -0.29
CA GLU A 212 -33.04 -11.14 -0.94
C GLU A 212 -32.82 -12.65 -0.78
N TRP A 213 -33.20 -13.22 0.37
CA TRP A 213 -33.19 -14.66 0.58
C TRP A 213 -34.15 -15.40 -0.36
N GLN A 214 -35.38 -14.91 -0.51
CA GLN A 214 -36.34 -15.50 -1.44
C GLN A 214 -35.84 -15.45 -2.89
N ARG A 215 -35.20 -14.35 -3.28
CA ARG A 215 -34.54 -14.21 -4.59
C ARG A 215 -33.46 -15.28 -4.78
N LEU A 216 -32.56 -15.47 -3.81
CA LEU A 216 -31.50 -16.47 -3.87
C LEU A 216 -32.06 -17.91 -3.93
N LEU A 217 -33.12 -18.21 -3.18
CA LEU A 217 -33.80 -19.51 -3.24
C LEU A 217 -34.38 -19.79 -4.62
N GLU A 218 -34.92 -18.78 -5.29
CA GLU A 218 -35.45 -18.91 -6.65
C GLU A 218 -34.34 -19.08 -7.69
N GLU A 219 -33.25 -18.30 -7.57
CA GLU A 219 -32.08 -18.38 -8.46
C GLU A 219 -31.34 -19.72 -8.37
N GLU A 220 -31.14 -20.24 -7.17
CA GLU A 220 -30.44 -21.52 -6.94
C GLU A 220 -31.36 -22.73 -7.05
N ARG A 221 -32.67 -22.52 -7.28
CA ARG A 221 -33.62 -23.62 -7.47
C ARG A 221 -33.15 -24.43 -8.68
N PRO A 222 -32.83 -25.73 -8.53
CA PRO A 222 -32.33 -26.52 -9.64
C PRO A 222 -33.39 -26.49 -10.75
N ALA A 223 -33.02 -25.95 -11.91
CA ALA A 223 -33.88 -25.93 -13.08
C ALA A 223 -34.41 -27.35 -13.24
N LYS A 224 -35.73 -27.53 -13.04
CA LYS A 224 -36.40 -28.84 -12.97
C LYS A 224 -35.76 -29.69 -14.06
N ARG A 225 -34.88 -30.63 -13.67
CA ARG A 225 -34.15 -31.45 -14.64
C ARG A 225 -35.23 -32.01 -15.53
N ARG A 226 -35.30 -31.53 -16.77
CA ARG A 226 -36.29 -31.97 -17.74
C ARG A 226 -35.90 -33.42 -17.91
N VAL A 227 -36.61 -34.32 -17.22
CA VAL A 227 -36.36 -35.75 -17.29
C VAL A 227 -36.66 -36.08 -18.74
N VAL A 228 -35.63 -36.04 -19.58
CA VAL A 228 -35.70 -36.54 -20.94
C VAL A 228 -35.92 -38.01 -20.73
N ARG A 229 -37.20 -38.41 -20.70
CA ARG A 229 -37.59 -39.81 -20.72
C ARG A 229 -36.97 -40.36 -21.99
N ARG A 230 -35.81 -41.03 -21.87
CA ARG A 230 -35.24 -41.79 -22.97
C ARG A 230 -36.35 -42.73 -23.45
N PRO A 231 -36.74 -42.68 -24.74
CA PRO A 231 -37.74 -43.60 -25.24
C PRO A 231 -37.26 -45.02 -24.93
N ARG A 232 -38.09 -45.80 -24.21
CA ARG A 232 -37.82 -47.22 -24.00
C ARG A 232 -37.69 -47.85 -25.38
N LYS A 233 -36.48 -48.32 -25.76
CA LYS A 233 -36.33 -49.22 -26.91
C LYS A 233 -37.28 -50.39 -26.66
N LYS A 234 -38.26 -50.59 -27.54
CA LYS A 234 -39.09 -51.79 -27.54
C LYS A 234 -38.16 -53.00 -27.71
N PRO A 235 -38.24 -54.01 -26.85
CA PRO A 235 -37.52 -55.25 -27.06
C PRO A 235 -38.26 -56.07 -28.12
N GLY A 236 -37.58 -56.36 -29.23
CA GLY A 236 -37.97 -57.40 -30.19
C GLY A 236 -39.05 -57.03 -31.19
N ASP A 237 -38.63 -56.70 -32.41
CA ASP A 237 -39.15 -57.27 -33.66
C ASP A 237 -37.93 -57.60 -34.53
#